data_AF-A0A2W1LQV0-F1
#
_entry.id   AF-A0A2W1LQV0-F1
#
_cell.length_a   1.000
_cell.length_b   1.000
_cell.length_c   1.000
_cell.angle_alpha   90.00
_cell.angle_beta   90.00
_cell.angle_gamma   90.00
#
_symmetry.space_group_name_H-M   'P 1'
#
loop_
_entity.id
_entity.type
_entity.pdbx_description
1 polymer ?
#
loop_
_entity_poly.entity_id
_entity_poly.type
_entity_poly.pdbx_seq_one_letter_code
_entity_poly.pdbx_strand_id
1 'polypeptide(L)'
;MKKITIIICSLVVIAAVIFLYTAFKPAAVDKEIASVIYSTEEGVEKQSVVQLVGNVQRHSFSSRVFQGRLTVDHDLAYDVKLSESGSGFFGTIVSFNSDKSIQTKGTVYASKELDRVWIWLDELDKRYNMENGYIAGPASTQAEANEIARSLIEGQ
;
A
#
# COMPACT_ATOMS: atom_id res chain seq x y z
N MET A 1 -1.82 -46.37 -26.93
CA MET A 1 -1.62 -45.96 -25.51
C MET A 1 -0.53 -44.91 -25.35
N LYS A 2 0.75 -45.16 -25.71
CA LYS A 2 1.86 -44.17 -25.57
C LYS A 2 1.57 -42.78 -26.16
N LYS A 3 0.97 -42.70 -27.36
CA LYS A 3 0.64 -41.41 -28.01
C LYS A 3 -0.40 -40.59 -27.22
N ILE A 4 -1.39 -41.25 -26.61
CA ILE A 4 -2.42 -40.59 -25.79
C ILE A 4 -1.80 -40.09 -24.47
N THR A 5 -0.93 -40.90 -23.84
CA THR A 5 -0.19 -40.49 -22.63
C THR A 5 0.70 -39.26 -22.89
N ILE A 6 1.39 -39.21 -24.04
CA ILE A 6 2.22 -38.05 -24.42
C ILE A 6 1.36 -36.80 -24.59
N ILE A 7 0.22 -36.90 -25.30
CA ILE A 7 -0.69 -35.77 -25.49
C ILE A 7 -1.21 -35.24 -24.15
N ILE A 8 -1.60 -36.12 -23.23
CA ILE A 8 -2.07 -35.74 -21.89
C ILE A 8 -0.95 -35.06 -21.09
N CYS A 9 0.27 -35.61 -21.08
CA CYS A 9 1.41 -34.98 -20.41
C CYS A 9 1.71 -33.59 -20.98
N SER A 10 1.70 -33.43 -22.31
CA SER A 10 1.90 -32.13 -22.94
C SER A 10 0.82 -31.11 -22.54
N LEU A 11 -0.44 -31.54 -22.46
CA LEU A 11 -1.56 -30.69 -22.04
C LEU A 11 -1.42 -30.24 -20.57
N VAL A 12 -0.99 -31.14 -19.68
CA VAL A 12 -0.73 -30.82 -18.26
C VAL A 12 0.42 -29.84 -18.13
N VAL A 13 1.51 -30.01 -18.88
CA VAL A 13 2.65 -29.08 -18.86
C VAL A 13 2.24 -27.70 -19.37
N ILE A 14 1.47 -27.62 -20.46
CA ILE A 14 0.96 -26.35 -20.98
C ILE A 14 0.05 -25.67 -19.95
N ALA A 15 -0.87 -26.41 -19.33
CA ALA A 15 -1.73 -25.89 -18.28
C ALA A 15 -0.93 -25.37 -17.07
N ALA A 16 0.11 -26.08 -16.65
CA ALA A 16 0.99 -25.67 -15.56
C ALA A 16 1.78 -24.38 -15.90
N VAL A 17 2.30 -24.26 -17.12
CA VAL A 17 3.01 -23.05 -17.57
C VAL A 17 2.06 -21.86 -17.63
N ILE A 18 0.84 -22.03 -18.15
CA ILE A 18 -0.16 -20.96 -18.19
C ILE A 18 -0.53 -20.54 -16.76
N PHE A 19 -0.76 -21.50 -15.86
CA PHE A 19 -1.07 -21.22 -14.46
C PHE A 19 0.05 -20.47 -13.75
N LEU A 20 1.32 -20.86 -13.95
CA LEU A 20 2.46 -20.15 -13.41
C LEU A 20 2.55 -18.73 -13.98
N TYR A 21 2.37 -18.57 -15.29
CA TYR A 21 2.44 -17.25 -15.92
C TYR A 21 1.37 -16.29 -15.37
N THR A 22 0.12 -16.75 -15.23
CA THR A 22 -0.95 -15.91 -14.68
C THR A 22 -0.79 -15.66 -13.18
N ALA A 23 -0.29 -16.63 -12.42
CA ALA A 23 -0.07 -16.52 -10.98
C ALA A 23 1.06 -15.56 -10.60
N PHE A 24 2.05 -15.35 -11.47
CA PHE A 24 3.22 -14.48 -11.22
C PHE A 24 3.15 -13.14 -11.95
N LYS A 25 2.11 -12.88 -12.75
CA LYS A 25 1.97 -11.60 -13.44
C LYS A 25 1.74 -10.47 -12.42
N PRO A 26 2.54 -9.39 -12.46
CA PRO A 26 2.29 -8.20 -11.65
C PRO A 26 0.92 -7.59 -11.96
N ALA A 27 0.18 -7.22 -10.93
CA ALA A 27 -1.07 -6.48 -11.05
C ALA A 27 -0.77 -4.98 -10.92
N ALA A 28 -1.06 -4.21 -11.97
CA ALA A 28 -0.94 -2.76 -11.92
C ALA A 28 -2.00 -2.17 -10.99
N VAL A 29 -1.62 -1.15 -10.24
CA VAL A 29 -2.45 -0.41 -9.30
C VAL A 29 -2.34 1.06 -9.64
N ASP A 30 -3.49 1.68 -9.83
CA ASP A 30 -3.66 3.13 -9.94
C ASP A 30 -4.94 3.45 -9.15
N LYS A 31 -4.75 3.98 -7.95
CA LYS A 31 -5.83 4.24 -6.99
C LYS A 31 -5.70 5.65 -6.46
N GLU A 32 -6.76 6.42 -6.62
CA GLU A 32 -6.93 7.72 -6.00
C GLU A 32 -7.96 7.58 -4.87
N ILE A 33 -7.59 8.00 -3.68
CA ILE A 33 -8.32 7.77 -2.43
C ILE A 33 -8.57 9.12 -1.77
N ALA A 34 -9.83 9.56 -1.78
CA ALA A 34 -10.27 10.74 -1.04
C ALA A 34 -9.99 10.53 0.46
N SER A 35 -9.16 11.37 1.05
CA SER A 35 -8.60 11.15 2.38
C SER A 35 -8.74 12.39 3.24
N VAL A 36 -8.55 12.22 4.54
CA VAL A 36 -8.50 13.31 5.51
C VAL A 36 -7.15 13.30 6.20
N ILE A 37 -6.53 14.47 6.26
CA ILE A 37 -5.40 14.76 7.14
C ILE A 37 -5.98 15.21 8.47
N TYR A 38 -5.59 14.57 9.56
CA TYR A 38 -6.10 14.88 10.88
C TYR A 38 -5.04 14.79 11.97
N SER A 39 -5.24 15.53 13.06
CA SER A 39 -4.51 15.36 14.32
C SER A 39 -5.47 14.87 15.40
N THR A 40 -5.02 13.93 16.23
CA THR A 40 -5.83 13.37 17.32
C THR A 40 -6.06 14.35 18.47
N GLU A 41 -5.20 15.36 18.62
CA GLU A 41 -5.22 16.26 19.78
C GLU A 41 -5.71 17.66 19.45
N GLU A 42 -5.38 18.18 18.27
CA GLU A 42 -5.65 19.58 17.92
C GLU A 42 -6.98 19.82 17.20
N GLY A 43 -7.73 18.76 16.89
CA GLY A 43 -9.00 18.86 16.14
C GLY A 43 -8.84 19.42 14.73
N VAL A 44 -7.62 19.35 14.18
CA VAL A 44 -7.33 19.74 12.80
C VAL A 44 -7.89 18.67 11.87
N GLU A 45 -8.70 19.08 10.90
CA GLU A 45 -9.24 18.23 9.86
C GLU A 45 -9.10 18.94 8.51
N LYS A 46 -8.46 18.28 7.54
CA LYS A 46 -8.29 18.82 6.19
C LYS A 46 -8.49 17.74 5.14
N GLN A 47 -9.33 18.04 4.16
CA GLN A 47 -9.53 17.17 3.01
C GLN A 47 -8.25 17.07 2.18
N SER A 48 -7.95 15.86 1.71
CA SER A 48 -6.75 15.53 0.96
C SER A 48 -7.04 14.38 0.00
N VAL A 49 -6.10 14.10 -0.90
CA VAL A 49 -6.17 12.97 -1.81
C VAL A 49 -4.86 12.21 -1.74
N VAL A 50 -4.96 10.90 -1.54
CA VAL A 50 -3.83 9.98 -1.62
C VAL A 50 -3.91 9.22 -2.93
N GLN A 51 -2.81 9.22 -3.69
CA GLN A 51 -2.67 8.42 -4.89
C GLN A 51 -1.63 7.31 -4.68
N LEU A 52 -1.99 6.08 -5.04
CA LEU A 52 -1.10 4.93 -5.09
C LEU A 52 -0.97 4.46 -6.53
N VAL A 53 0.23 4.56 -7.09
CA VAL A 53 0.54 4.11 -8.46
C VAL A 53 1.70 3.11 -8.42
N GLY A 54 1.49 1.89 -8.90
CA GLY A 54 2.54 0.88 -8.85
C GLY A 54 2.09 -0.50 -9.28
N ASN A 55 2.79 -1.51 -8.78
CA ASN A 55 2.48 -2.91 -9.06
C ASN A 55 2.46 -3.73 -7.78
N VAL A 56 1.49 -4.64 -7.70
CA VAL A 56 1.47 -5.73 -6.72
C VAL A 56 2.05 -6.97 -7.38
N GLN A 57 3.06 -7.54 -6.75
CA GLN A 57 3.71 -8.77 -7.19
C GLN A 57 3.75 -9.78 -6.05
N ARG A 58 3.69 -11.07 -6.39
CA ARG A 58 3.94 -12.12 -5.39
C ARG A 58 5.43 -12.17 -5.06
N HIS A 59 5.75 -11.99 -3.78
CA HIS A 59 7.11 -12.17 -3.27
C HIS A 59 7.37 -13.62 -2.89
N SER A 60 6.35 -14.31 -2.39
CA SER A 60 6.38 -15.75 -2.09
C SER A 60 5.03 -16.41 -2.41
N PHE A 61 4.89 -17.70 -2.10
CA PHE A 61 3.64 -18.44 -2.34
C PHE A 61 2.43 -17.84 -1.60
N SER A 62 2.65 -17.15 -0.47
CA SER A 62 1.58 -16.58 0.37
C SER A 62 1.67 -15.08 0.60
N SER A 63 2.75 -14.40 0.21
CA SER A 63 2.93 -12.97 0.44
C SER A 63 3.07 -12.18 -0.84
N ARG A 64 2.36 -11.05 -0.90
CA ARG A 64 2.48 -10.04 -1.95
C ARG A 64 3.30 -8.85 -1.46
N VAL A 65 3.84 -8.11 -2.41
CA VAL A 65 4.53 -6.84 -2.20
C VAL A 65 3.95 -5.84 -3.19
N PHE A 66 3.50 -4.71 -2.68
CA PHE A 66 3.24 -3.52 -3.48
C PHE A 66 4.54 -2.73 -3.59
N GLN A 67 4.89 -2.34 -4.81
CA GLN A 67 6.00 -1.42 -5.08
C GLN A 67 5.54 -0.35 -6.05
N GLY A 68 5.71 0.91 -5.65
CA GLY A 68 5.16 2.02 -6.41
C GLY A 68 5.47 3.36 -5.78
N ARG A 69 4.66 4.35 -6.17
CA ARG A 69 4.69 5.71 -5.69
C ARG A 69 3.41 6.01 -4.91
N LEU A 70 3.60 6.62 -3.75
CA LEU A 70 2.55 7.23 -2.94
C LEU A 70 2.65 8.73 -3.13
N THR A 71 1.54 9.37 -3.49
CA THR A 71 1.47 10.83 -3.63
C THR A 71 0.36 11.37 -2.74
N VAL A 72 0.60 12.46 -2.02
CA VAL A 72 -0.41 13.18 -1.23
C VAL A 72 -0.61 14.55 -1.86
N ASP A 73 -1.88 14.88 -2.16
CA ASP A 73 -2.30 16.15 -2.77
C ASP A 73 -1.53 16.51 -4.05
N HIS A 74 -1.05 15.51 -4.79
CA HIS A 74 -0.20 15.67 -5.97
C HIS A 74 1.12 16.44 -5.74
N ASP A 75 1.53 16.60 -4.48
CA ASP A 75 2.66 17.45 -4.08
C ASP A 75 3.73 16.63 -3.34
N LEU A 76 3.36 15.95 -2.25
CA LEU A 76 4.29 15.05 -1.54
C LEU A 76 4.34 13.71 -2.24
N ALA A 77 5.50 13.32 -2.77
CA ALA A 77 5.68 12.05 -3.45
C ALA A 77 6.76 11.20 -2.79
N TYR A 78 6.44 9.94 -2.52
CA TYR A 78 7.36 8.97 -1.91
C TYR A 78 7.35 7.67 -2.71
N ASP A 79 8.52 7.13 -3.00
CA ASP A 79 8.62 5.77 -3.48
C ASP A 79 8.43 4.82 -2.29
N VAL A 80 7.46 3.91 -2.39
CA VAL A 80 7.05 3.04 -1.30
C VAL A 80 7.14 1.57 -1.70
N LYS A 81 7.53 0.75 -0.73
CA LYS A 81 7.48 -0.71 -0.82
C LYS A 81 6.71 -1.23 0.39
N LEU A 82 5.52 -1.77 0.13
CA LEU A 82 4.65 -2.30 1.18
C LEU A 82 4.62 -3.81 1.07
N SER A 83 4.87 -4.50 2.18
CA SER A 83 4.82 -5.96 2.25
C SER A 83 3.49 -6.39 2.87
N GLU A 84 2.87 -7.42 2.30
CA GLU A 84 1.65 -7.98 2.85
C GLU A 84 1.93 -8.61 4.22
N SER A 85 1.17 -8.19 5.23
CA SER A 85 1.23 -8.66 6.61
C SER A 85 -0.17 -8.68 7.20
N GLY A 86 -0.63 -9.86 7.65
CA GLY A 86 -1.95 -10.04 8.26
C GLY A 86 -3.12 -9.66 7.34
N SER A 87 -3.84 -8.60 7.72
CA SER A 87 -5.03 -8.08 7.06
C SER A 87 -4.75 -7.12 5.91
N GLY A 88 -3.49 -6.68 5.72
CA GLY A 88 -3.17 -5.62 4.77
C GLY A 88 -1.70 -5.59 4.31
N PHE A 89 -1.30 -4.45 3.79
CA PHE A 89 0.07 -4.09 3.44
C PHE A 89 0.63 -3.10 4.45
N PHE A 90 1.91 -3.25 4.76
CA PHE A 90 2.64 -2.33 5.63
C PHE A 90 4.01 -1.99 5.06
N GLY A 91 4.44 -0.75 5.23
CA GLY A 91 5.80 -0.34 4.91
C GLY A 91 6.22 0.94 5.62
N THR A 92 7.54 1.12 5.71
CA THR A 92 8.18 2.32 6.25
C THR A 92 8.79 3.10 5.09
N ILE A 93 8.51 4.40 5.05
CA ILE A 93 9.13 5.33 4.11
C ILE A 93 10.45 5.77 4.72
N VAL A 94 11.55 5.59 3.99
CA VAL A 94 12.90 5.91 4.46
C VAL A 94 13.62 6.80 3.46
N SER A 95 14.45 7.70 3.95
CA SER A 95 15.39 8.50 3.16
C SER A 95 16.82 8.24 3.61
N PHE A 96 17.76 8.23 2.67
CA PHE A 96 19.18 8.17 2.96
C PHE A 96 19.75 9.58 3.08
N ASN A 97 20.36 9.87 4.22
CA ASN A 97 21.09 11.11 4.43
C ASN A 97 22.48 11.06 3.77
N SER A 98 23.10 12.23 3.62
CA SER A 98 24.44 12.38 3.04
C SER A 98 25.53 11.60 3.79
N ASP A 99 25.32 11.33 5.07
CA ASP A 99 26.19 10.52 5.93
C ASP A 99 25.91 9.01 5.86
N LYS A 100 25.03 8.57 4.95
CA LYS A 100 24.52 7.20 4.81
C LYS A 100 23.68 6.71 5.98
N SER A 101 23.26 7.59 6.90
CA SER A 101 22.25 7.25 7.89
C SER A 101 20.88 7.08 7.22
N ILE A 102 20.06 6.17 7.76
CA ILE A 102 18.69 5.94 7.33
C ILE A 102 17.78 6.74 8.26
N GLN A 103 17.00 7.65 7.68
CA GLN A 103 15.97 8.38 8.42
C GLN A 103 14.60 7.89 7.99
N THR A 104 13.76 7.53 8.96
CA THR A 104 12.34 7.25 8.72
C THR A 104 11.60 8.54 8.44
N LYS A 105 10.89 8.59 7.32
CA LYS A 105 10.05 9.72 6.89
C LYS A 105 8.57 9.49 7.13
N GLY A 106 8.17 8.23 7.33
CA GLY A 106 6.79 7.88 7.56
C GLY A 106 6.52 6.39 7.59
N THR A 107 5.27 6.04 7.83
CA THR A 107 4.74 4.68 7.77
C THR A 107 3.44 4.67 6.98
N VAL A 108 3.20 3.56 6.29
CA VAL A 108 2.02 3.38 5.45
C VAL A 108 1.41 2.02 5.78
N TYR A 109 0.13 2.05 6.14
CA TYR A 109 -0.74 0.90 6.19
C TYR A 109 -1.74 1.01 5.07
N ALA A 110 -1.99 -0.09 4.38
CA ALA A 110 -3.02 -0.17 3.36
C ALA A 110 -3.76 -1.50 3.44
N SER A 111 -5.01 -1.50 3.01
CA SER A 111 -5.81 -2.73 2.84
C SER A 111 -5.23 -3.63 1.74
N LYS A 112 -5.67 -4.91 1.70
CA LYS A 112 -5.27 -5.88 0.65
C LYS A 112 -5.64 -5.46 -0.77
N GLU A 113 -6.71 -4.69 -0.93
CA GLU A 113 -7.17 -4.17 -2.21
C GLU A 113 -6.60 -2.77 -2.52
N LEU A 114 -5.81 -2.21 -1.60
CA LEU A 114 -5.19 -0.89 -1.68
C LEU A 114 -6.22 0.23 -1.92
N ASP A 115 -7.44 0.06 -1.41
CA ASP A 115 -8.53 1.03 -1.48
C ASP A 115 -8.69 1.84 -0.19
N ARG A 116 -8.17 1.31 0.93
CA ARG A 116 -8.03 1.99 2.21
C ARG A 116 -6.58 2.17 2.61
N VAL A 117 -6.26 3.33 3.18
CA VAL A 117 -4.91 3.72 3.64
C VAL A 117 -4.96 4.41 5.00
N TRP A 118 -3.90 4.22 5.77
CA TRP A 118 -3.55 5.03 6.93
C TRP A 118 -2.05 5.32 6.90
N ILE A 119 -1.69 6.60 6.96
CA ILE A 119 -0.34 7.07 6.69
C ILE A 119 0.06 8.05 7.79
N TRP A 120 1.29 7.90 8.27
CA TRP A 120 1.97 8.89 9.09
C TRP A 120 3.20 9.39 8.34
N LEU A 121 3.44 10.70 8.33
CA LEU A 121 4.63 11.31 7.71
C LEU A 121 5.21 12.40 8.64
N ASP A 122 6.54 12.43 8.79
CA ASP A 122 7.26 13.45 9.58
C ASP A 122 7.05 14.89 9.05
N GLU A 123 6.73 15.02 7.75
CA GLU A 123 6.61 16.31 7.09
C GLU A 123 5.20 16.92 7.21
N LEU A 124 4.20 16.16 7.67
CA LEU A 124 2.83 16.66 7.85
C LEU A 124 2.75 17.73 8.93
N ASP A 125 3.38 17.46 10.08
CA ASP A 125 3.37 18.32 11.25
C ASP A 125 3.88 19.72 10.89
N LYS A 126 5.02 19.76 10.17
CA LYS A 126 5.63 21.00 9.69
C LYS A 126 4.78 21.70 8.63
N ARG A 127 4.20 20.93 7.69
CA ARG A 127 3.46 21.50 6.56
C ARG A 127 2.13 22.10 6.98
N TYR A 128 1.45 21.47 7.93
CA TYR A 128 0.11 21.83 8.34
C TYR A 128 0.04 22.46 9.73
N ASN A 129 1.20 22.70 10.36
CA ASN A 129 1.32 23.26 11.69
C ASN A 129 0.44 22.49 12.69
N MET A 130 0.66 21.18 12.74
CA MET A 130 -0.04 20.26 13.63
C MET A 130 0.93 19.35 14.37
N GLU A 131 0.53 18.84 15.53
CA GLU A 131 1.26 17.77 16.22
C GLU A 131 0.63 16.40 15.93
N ASN A 132 1.47 15.42 15.56
CA ASN A 132 1.07 14.04 15.28
C ASN A 132 0.00 13.94 14.18
N GLY A 133 0.32 14.45 13.00
CA GLY A 133 -0.53 14.39 11.82
C GLY A 133 -0.59 13.01 11.17
N TYR A 134 -1.80 12.58 10.85
CA TYR A 134 -2.08 11.34 10.11
C TYR A 134 -2.93 11.63 8.89
N ILE A 135 -2.87 10.73 7.91
CA ILE A 135 -3.76 10.72 6.75
C ILE A 135 -4.49 9.39 6.74
N ALA A 136 -5.81 9.40 6.60
CA ALA A 136 -6.55 8.17 6.35
C ALA A 136 -7.60 8.35 5.25
N GLY A 137 -7.83 7.29 4.50
CA GLY A 137 -8.83 7.27 3.43
C GLY A 137 -9.33 5.85 3.15
N PRO A 138 -10.54 5.69 2.57
CA PRO A 138 -11.42 6.75 2.09
C PRO A 138 -12.23 7.37 3.24
N ALA A 139 -12.04 8.65 3.51
CA ALA A 139 -12.71 9.36 4.61
C ALA A 139 -13.06 10.77 4.19
N SER A 140 -14.14 11.28 4.77
CA SER A 140 -14.59 12.67 4.66
C SER A 140 -14.56 13.39 6.01
N THR A 141 -14.40 12.66 7.12
CA THR A 141 -14.30 13.22 8.47
C THR A 141 -13.20 12.53 9.28
N GLN A 142 -12.74 13.18 10.35
CA GLN A 142 -11.80 12.59 11.31
C GLN A 142 -12.36 11.30 11.95
N ALA A 143 -13.68 11.25 12.20
CA ALA A 143 -14.32 10.07 12.78
C ALA A 143 -14.20 8.84 11.87
N GLU A 144 -14.49 9.01 10.57
CA GLU A 144 -14.31 7.98 9.55
C GLU A 144 -12.83 7.58 9.40
N ALA A 145 -11.94 8.58 9.40
CA ALA A 145 -10.49 8.36 9.32
C ALA A 145 -9.97 7.48 10.48
N ASN A 146 -10.44 7.75 11.70
CA ASN A 146 -10.10 6.96 12.88
C ASN A 146 -10.63 5.51 12.81
N GLU A 147 -11.84 5.31 12.28
CA GLU A 147 -12.40 3.97 12.08
C GLU A 147 -11.57 3.17 11.08
N ILE A 148 -11.14 3.81 9.99
CA ILE A 148 -10.26 3.18 8.99
C ILE A 148 -8.93 2.79 9.61
N ALA A 149 -8.29 3.71 10.34
CA ALA A 149 -7.02 3.44 11.03
C ALA A 149 -7.16 2.23 11.96
N ARG A 150 -8.24 2.18 12.76
CA ARG A 150 -8.53 1.05 13.64
C ARG A 150 -8.72 -0.25 12.86
N SER A 151 -9.51 -0.23 11.78
CA SER A 151 -9.78 -1.43 10.97
C SER A 151 -8.50 -2.01 10.35
N LEU A 152 -7.58 -1.15 9.90
CA LEU A 152 -6.31 -1.57 9.29
C LEU A 152 -5.34 -2.14 10.32
N ILE A 153 -5.28 -1.57 11.52
CA ILE A 153 -4.37 -1.99 12.58
C ILE A 153 -4.88 -3.26 13.29
N GLU A 154 -6.18 -3.33 13.59
CA GLU A 154 -6.79 -4.46 14.32
C GLU A 154 -7.12 -5.64 13.40
N GLY A 155 -7.15 -5.43 12.08
CA GLY A 155 -7.29 -6.48 11.09
C GLY A 155 -8.67 -7.15 11.03
N GLN A 156 -9.73 -6.39 11.28
CA GLN A 156 -11.13 -6.83 11.14
C GLN A 156 -11.62 -6.76 9.69
#